data_AF-A0A2K3MLR7-F1
#
_entry.id   AF-A0A2K3MLR7-F1
#
_cell.length_a   1.000
_cell.length_b   1.000
_cell.length_c   1.000
_cell.angle_alpha   90.00
_cell.angle_beta   90.00
_cell.angle_gamma   90.00
#
_symmetry.space_group_name_H-M   'P 1'
#
loop_
_entity.id
_entity.type
_entity.pdbx_description
1 polymer ?
#
loop_
_entity_poly.entity_id
_entity_poly.type
_entity_poly.pdbx_seq_one_letter_code
_entity_poly.pdbx_strand_id
1 'polypeptide(L)'
;MYEVSHKKRNGAYVNDEARKKNEELQKEIRASNSVNQSFVKVFGKEHNGYVRGVGLGVTPSQIFGHSSRHSTSVADAQIAKMQSEIDALTTQV
;
A
#
# COMPACT_ATOMS: atom_id res chain seq x y z
N MET A 1 -11.57 2.94 2.33
CA MET A 1 -10.78 4.16 2.67
C MET A 1 -11.68 5.39 2.81
N TYR A 2 -12.55 5.66 1.83
CA TYR A 2 -13.49 6.80 1.88
C TYR A 2 -14.28 6.89 3.20
N GLU A 3 -14.89 5.78 3.60
CA GLU A 3 -15.71 5.68 4.82
C GLU A 3 -14.95 5.97 6.12
N VAL A 4 -13.61 5.88 6.11
CA VAL A 4 -12.78 5.98 7.32
C VAL A 4 -12.09 7.35 7.41
N SER A 5 -11.83 8.02 6.28
CA SER A 5 -11.06 9.28 6.24
C SER A 5 -11.86 10.51 5.84
N HIS A 6 -13.07 10.36 5.29
CA HIS A 6 -13.82 11.50 4.76
C HIS A 6 -14.73 12.17 5.79
N LYS A 7 -14.90 13.48 5.62
CA LYS A 7 -15.92 14.30 6.28
C LYS A 7 -16.99 14.70 5.28
N LYS A 8 -18.21 14.87 5.76
CA LYS A 8 -19.32 15.45 5.01
C LYS A 8 -19.03 16.93 4.73
N ARG A 9 -19.75 17.51 3.78
CA ARG A 9 -19.61 18.94 3.41
C ARG A 9 -19.80 19.90 4.60
N ASN A 10 -20.62 19.52 5.58
CA ASN A 10 -20.84 20.29 6.82
C ASN A 10 -19.72 20.12 7.87
N GLY A 11 -18.64 19.39 7.56
CA GLY A 11 -17.52 19.14 8.47
C GLY A 11 -17.73 17.99 9.46
N ALA A 12 -18.92 17.39 9.50
CA ALA A 12 -19.20 16.23 10.32
C ALA A 12 -18.54 14.96 9.75
N TYR A 13 -18.19 14.01 10.61
CA TYR A 13 -17.70 12.70 10.16
C TYR A 13 -18.79 11.92 9.43
N VAL A 14 -18.40 11.07 8.48
CA VAL A 14 -19.33 10.23 7.72
C VAL A 14 -19.98 9.17 8.63
N ASN A 15 -19.21 8.57 9.54
CA ASN A 15 -19.62 7.59 10.53
C ASN A 15 -18.79 7.74 11.84
N ASP A 16 -19.14 6.96 12.87
CA ASP A 16 -18.44 6.96 14.16
C ASP A 16 -17.03 6.36 14.07
N GLU A 17 -16.82 5.41 13.16
CA GLU A 17 -15.52 4.78 12.94
C GLU A 17 -14.48 5.78 12.44
N ALA A 18 -14.85 6.63 11.49
CA ALA A 18 -14.02 7.71 10.97
C ALA A 18 -13.67 8.73 12.06
N ARG A 19 -14.64 9.04 12.93
CA ARG A 19 -14.39 9.91 14.09
C ARG A 19 -13.35 9.29 15.01
N LYS A 20 -13.55 8.02 15.42
CA LYS A 20 -12.64 7.30 16.33
C LYS A 20 -11.23 7.19 15.76
N LYS A 21 -11.09 6.83 14.48
CA LYS A 21 -9.81 6.75 13.77
C LYS A 21 -9.10 8.10 13.71
N ASN A 22 -9.83 9.19 13.44
CA ASN A 22 -9.23 10.51 13.41
C ASN A 22 -8.79 10.98 14.81
N GLU A 23 -9.55 10.68 15.86
CA GLU A 23 -9.15 10.96 17.24
C GLU A 23 -7.88 10.18 17.65
N GLU A 24 -7.79 8.92 17.26
CA GLU A 24 -6.60 8.09 17.46
C GLU A 24 -5.38 8.65 16.71
N LEU A 25 -5.56 9.05 15.45
CA LEU A 25 -4.53 9.70 14.67
C LEU A 25 -4.02 10.98 15.34
N GLN A 26 -4.91 11.83 15.85
CA GLN A 26 -4.53 13.08 16.52
C GLN A 26 -3.76 12.82 17.82
N LYS A 27 -4.11 11.77 18.57
CA LYS A 27 -3.35 11.35 19.76
C LYS A 27 -1.95 10.89 19.38
N GLU A 28 -1.84 10.07 18.34
CA GLU A 28 -0.54 9.56 17.90
C GLU A 28 0.36 10.66 17.33
N ILE A 29 -0.19 11.61 16.57
CA ILE A 29 0.59 12.76 16.05
C ILE A 29 1.20 13.56 17.20
N ARG A 30 0.43 13.79 18.27
CA ARG A 30 0.91 14.50 19.47
C ARG A 30 1.98 13.71 20.23
N ALA A 31 1.93 12.38 20.19
CA ALA A 31 2.89 11.51 20.87
C ALA A 31 4.18 11.31 20.06
N SER A 32 4.06 11.05 18.76
CA SER A 32 5.16 10.67 17.89
C SER A 32 5.89 11.86 17.25
N ASN A 33 5.33 13.08 17.26
CA ASN A 33 5.82 14.26 16.54
C ASN A 33 6.06 14.04 15.02
N SER A 34 5.63 12.92 14.47
CA SER A 34 5.79 12.54 13.06
C SER A 34 4.45 12.12 12.50
N VAL A 35 3.92 12.93 11.58
CA VAL A 35 2.62 12.73 10.95
C VAL A 35 2.58 11.41 10.17
N ASN A 36 3.65 11.10 9.44
CA ASN A 36 3.70 9.91 8.58
C ASN A 36 3.73 8.61 9.40
N GLN A 37 4.54 8.56 10.46
CA GLN A 37 4.59 7.39 11.35
C GLN A 37 3.26 7.18 12.07
N SER A 38 2.63 8.28 12.50
CA SER A 38 1.31 8.25 13.12
C SER A 38 0.24 7.70 12.17
N PHE A 39 0.30 8.10 10.89
CA PHE A 39 -0.63 7.62 9.88
C PHE A 39 -0.47 6.12 9.61
N VAL A 40 0.77 5.64 9.45
CA VAL A 40 1.06 4.21 9.27
C VAL A 40 0.61 3.38 10.46
N LYS A 41 0.73 3.91 11.68
CA LYS A 41 0.29 3.20 12.89
C LYS A 41 -1.23 3.06 12.99
N VAL A 42 -2.01 4.08 12.61
CA VAL A 42 -3.48 4.10 12.74
C VAL A 42 -4.20 3.49 11.53
N PHE A 43 -3.68 3.72 10.32
CA PHE A 43 -4.28 3.24 9.07
C PHE A 43 -3.60 1.99 8.49
N GLY A 44 -2.45 1.61 9.04
CA GLY A 44 -1.62 0.53 8.50
C GLY A 44 -0.62 1.02 7.46
N LYS A 45 0.27 0.11 7.05
CA LYS A 45 1.24 0.38 5.98
C LYS A 45 0.50 0.68 4.68
N GLU A 46 0.95 1.71 3.97
CA GLU A 46 0.46 2.01 2.63
C GLU A 46 0.68 0.80 1.71
N HIS A 47 -0.38 0.40 0.99
CA HIS A 47 -0.27 -0.65 -0.02
C HIS A 47 0.20 -0.04 -1.33
N ASN A 48 1.38 -0.45 -1.78
CA ASN A 48 1.94 -0.12 -3.08
C ASN A 48 1.16 -0.84 -4.19
N GLY A 49 0.15 -0.18 -4.74
CA GLY A 49 -0.66 -0.66 -5.86
C GLY A 49 -1.46 0.48 -6.48
N TYR A 50 -1.94 0.29 -7.72
CA TYR A 50 -2.80 1.29 -8.36
C TYR A 50 -4.10 1.41 -7.59
N VAL A 51 -4.43 2.63 -7.15
CA VAL A 51 -5.75 2.95 -6.60
C VAL A 51 -6.79 2.63 -7.67
N ARG A 52 -7.59 1.58 -7.49
CA ARG A 52 -8.76 1.35 -8.32
C ARG A 52 -9.79 2.43 -7.98
N GLY A 53 -9.94 3.40 -8.88
CA GLY A 53 -11.07 4.32 -8.83
C GLY A 53 -12.38 3.54 -8.88
N VAL A 54 -13.27 3.78 -7.92
CA VAL A 54 -14.66 3.29 -7.98
C VAL A 54 -15.48 4.32 -8.75
N GLY A 55 -15.70 4.07 -10.04
CA GLY A 55 -16.45 4.98 -10.91
C GLY A 55 -16.79 4.37 -12.27
N LEU A 56 -17.71 5.00 -13.00
CA LEU A 56 -18.11 4.66 -14.38
C LEU A 56 -17.06 5.07 -15.42
N GLY A 57 -15.78 4.86 -15.10
CA GLY A 57 -14.65 5.14 -15.99
C GLY A 57 -14.02 3.85 -16.49
N VAL A 58 -13.27 3.94 -17.59
CA VAL A 58 -12.46 2.81 -18.07
C VAL A 58 -11.49 2.38 -16.98
N THR A 59 -11.69 1.16 -16.47
CA THR A 59 -10.80 0.59 -15.47
C THR A 59 -9.53 0.10 -16.16
N PRO A 60 -8.36 0.18 -15.51
CA PRO A 60 -7.13 -0.38 -16.06
C PRO A 60 -7.29 -1.85 -16.49
N SER A 61 -8.15 -2.62 -15.83
CA SER A 61 -8.43 -4.02 -16.19
C SER A 61 -9.24 -4.20 -17.47
N GLN A 62 -9.97 -3.18 -17.92
CA GLN A 62 -10.63 -3.18 -19.23
C GLN A 62 -9.64 -2.87 -20.37
N ILE A 63 -8.63 -2.03 -20.12
CA ILE A 63 -7.65 -1.61 -21.14
C ILE A 63 -6.51 -2.63 -21.23
N PHE A 64 -5.96 -3.03 -20.08
CA PHE A 64 -4.78 -3.89 -19.98
C PHE A 64 -5.12 -5.36 -19.71
N GLY A 65 -6.42 -5.70 -19.64
CA GLY A 65 -6.89 -7.02 -19.24
C GLY A 65 -6.67 -7.32 -17.75
N HIS A 66 -7.12 -8.51 -17.33
CA HIS A 66 -6.72 -9.05 -16.03
C HIS A 66 -5.26 -9.48 -16.10
N SER A 67 -4.34 -8.55 -15.93
CA SER A 67 -2.93 -8.88 -15.75
C SER A 67 -2.76 -9.49 -14.36
N SER A 68 -2.77 -10.82 -14.27
CA SER A 68 -2.22 -11.52 -13.11
C SER A 68 -0.71 -11.29 -13.10
N ARG A 69 -0.27 -10.11 -12.67
CA ARG A 69 1.15 -9.86 -12.40
C ARG A 69 1.53 -10.59 -11.11
N HIS A 70 1.64 -11.90 -11.24
CA HIS A 70 2.51 -12.74 -10.44
C HIS A 70 3.27 -13.65 -11.40
N SER A 71 4.06 -13.05 -12.30
CA SER A 71 5.18 -13.77 -12.91
C SER A 71 6.45 -13.48 -12.10
N THR A 72 6.39 -13.72 -10.79
CA THR A 72 7.59 -13.79 -9.95
C THR A 72 8.49 -14.96 -10.39
N SER A 73 7.91 -16.03 -10.95
CA SER A 73 8.66 -17.25 -11.30
C SER A 73 9.83 -17.06 -12.26
N VAL A 74 9.72 -16.19 -13.27
CA VAL A 74 10.79 -16.02 -14.27
C VAL A 74 11.93 -15.17 -13.71
N ALA A 75 11.60 -14.13 -12.94
CA ALA A 75 12.59 -13.29 -12.27
C ALA A 75 13.30 -14.07 -11.16
N ASP A 76 12.56 -14.85 -10.36
CA ASP A 76 13.12 -15.65 -9.28
C ASP A 76 14.08 -16.74 -9.79
N ALA A 77 13.74 -17.38 -10.92
CA ALA A 77 14.62 -18.36 -11.56
C ALA A 77 15.92 -17.73 -12.10
N GLN A 78 15.84 -16.52 -12.67
CA GLN A 78 17.01 -15.79 -13.15
C GLN A 78 17.90 -15.32 -11.98
N ILE A 79 17.29 -14.84 -10.90
CA ILE A 79 18.00 -14.43 -9.68
C ILE A 79 18.70 -15.63 -9.03
N ALA A 80 18.04 -16.78 -8.91
CA ALA A 80 18.65 -17.99 -8.37
C ALA A 80 19.83 -18.48 -9.22
N LYS A 81 19.71 -18.42 -10.56
CA LYS A 81 20.80 -18.76 -11.46
C LYS A 81 21.99 -17.81 -11.29
N MET A 82 21.76 -16.50 -11.25
CA MET A 82 22.81 -15.51 -11.01
C MET A 82 23.50 -15.73 -9.66
N GLN A 83 22.74 -16.05 -8.61
CA GLN A 83 23.30 -16.32 -7.29
C GLN A 83 24.23 -17.54 -7.32
N SER A 84 23.85 -18.61 -8.02
CA SER A 84 24.70 -19.81 -8.16
C SER A 84 26.00 -19.55 -8.91
N GLU A 85 26.01 -18.66 -9.90
CA GLU A 85 27.24 -18.26 -10.61
C GLU A 85 28.16 -17.43 -9.71
N ILE A 86 27.60 -16.53 -8.88
CA ILE A 86 28.37 -15.73 -7.92
C ILE A 86 29.03 -16.64 -6.87
N ASP A 87 28.29 -17.62 -6.33
CA ASP A 87 28.79 -18.54 -5.32
C ASP A 87 29.91 -19.44 -5.89
N ALA A 88 29.77 -19.89 -7.14
CA ALA A 88 30.79 -20.68 -7.83
C ALA A 88 32.08 -19.90 -8.10
N LEU A 89 31.98 -18.60 -8.43
CA LEU A 89 33.15 -17.74 -8.65
C LEU A 89 33.83 -17.34 -7.33
N THR A 90 33.07 -17.13 -6.27
CA THR A 90 33.61 -16.80 -4.94
C THR A 90 34.31 -17.97 -4.27
N THR A 91 33.92 -19.22 -4.60
CA THR A 91 34.60 -20.43 -4.11
C THR A 91 35.97 -20.69 -4.79
N GLN A 92 36.28 -20.00 -5.89
CA GLN A 92 37.55 -20.12 -6.62
C GLN A 92 38.66 -19.18 -6.12
N VAL A 93 38.38 -18.38 -5.08
CA VAL A 93 39.34 -17.47 -4.40
C VAL A 93 39.58 -17.97 -3.00
#